data_AF-A0A7X1PBT0-F1
#
_entry.id   AF-A0A7X1PBT0-F1
#
_cell.length_a   1.000
_cell.length_b   1.000
_cell.length_c   1.000
_cell.angle_alpha   90.00
_cell.angle_beta   90.00
_cell.angle_gamma   90.00
#
_symmetry.space_group_name_H-M   'P 1'
#
loop_
_entity.id
_entity.type
_entity.pdbx_description
1 polymer ?
#
loop_
_entity_poly.entity_id
_entity_poly.type
_entity_poly.pdbx_seq_one_letter_code
_entity_poly.pdbx_strand_id
1 'polypeptide(L)'
;MSHAKPILILVVFLVIAAQAWPAGAQQPPATPLPRPVPRMAQAGDVLWTFAQEPPFYDSRVALAVAALIDAELRAAGVPAFYAELQGPDRVAYVDQPPAPISEVRLLLAAAGFPDGLSDLREVGRCQVWASPPSVAVTPSALPSQVAAQLSPILRDALTELGRETQPCAATQDPGAASLLVWVEGGAVPAIPNRQESTFLALPDAPSQPRSPGISAPVIGDAGLKPPP
;
A
#
# COMPACT_ATOMS: atom_id res chain seq x y z
N MET A 1 24.63 81.24 4.81
CA MET A 1 25.69 81.02 3.81
C MET A 1 26.18 79.59 3.95
N SER A 2 26.34 78.91 2.81
CA SER A 2 26.35 77.45 2.63
C SER A 2 27.27 76.65 3.54
N HIS A 3 26.72 75.66 4.24
CA HIS A 3 27.44 74.49 4.71
C HIS A 3 27.33 73.37 3.67
N ALA A 4 28.40 73.17 2.90
CA ALA A 4 28.57 72.02 2.03
C ALA A 4 28.91 70.78 2.87
N LYS A 5 28.08 69.73 2.78
CA LYS A 5 28.40 68.40 3.32
C LYS A 5 29.25 67.64 2.28
N PRO A 6 30.39 67.05 2.67
CA PRO A 6 31.13 66.15 1.78
C PRO A 6 30.37 64.82 1.67
N ILE A 7 30.09 64.42 0.43
CA ILE A 7 29.60 63.09 0.07
C ILE A 7 30.81 62.14 0.14
N LEU A 8 30.79 61.23 1.11
CA LEU A 8 31.76 60.14 1.21
C LEU A 8 31.37 59.06 0.19
N ILE A 9 32.04 59.02 -0.96
CA ILE A 9 31.89 57.94 -1.94
C ILE A 9 32.74 56.77 -1.46
N LEU A 10 32.11 55.78 -0.87
CA LEU A 10 32.74 54.52 -0.48
C LEU A 10 32.89 53.65 -1.75
N VAL A 11 34.06 53.67 -2.36
CA VAL A 11 34.40 52.78 -3.49
C VAL A 11 34.76 51.40 -2.90
N VAL A 12 33.80 50.49 -2.90
CA VAL A 12 34.02 49.09 -2.54
C VAL A 12 34.67 48.40 -3.75
N PHE A 13 35.98 48.20 -3.69
CA PHE A 13 36.70 47.32 -4.62
C PHE A 13 36.36 45.87 -4.26
N LEU A 14 35.39 45.29 -4.99
CA LEU A 14 35.11 43.86 -4.95
C LEU A 14 36.21 43.13 -5.74
N VAL A 15 37.25 42.67 -5.04
CA VAL A 15 38.26 41.77 -5.61
C VAL A 15 37.61 40.40 -5.80
N ILE A 16 37.17 40.11 -7.02
CA ILE A 16 36.75 38.77 -7.43
C ILE A 16 38.02 37.93 -7.58
N ALA A 17 38.42 37.26 -6.50
CA ALA A 17 39.36 36.15 -6.59
C ALA A 17 38.64 35.02 -7.33
N ALA A 18 38.96 34.86 -8.62
CA ALA A 18 38.59 33.68 -9.39
C ALA A 18 39.28 32.47 -8.74
N GLN A 19 38.57 31.80 -7.84
CA GLN A 19 39.00 30.50 -7.34
C GLN A 19 38.89 29.53 -8.51
N ALA A 20 40.03 29.18 -9.10
CA ALA A 20 40.11 28.07 -10.02
C ALA A 20 39.66 26.82 -9.27
N TRP A 21 38.42 26.40 -9.51
CA TRP A 21 37.98 25.07 -9.11
C TRP A 21 38.96 24.07 -9.72
N PRO A 22 39.50 23.12 -8.93
CA PRO A 22 40.17 21.99 -9.53
C PRO A 22 39.14 21.35 -10.46
N ALA A 23 39.49 21.19 -11.73
CA ALA A 23 38.69 20.40 -12.66
C ALA A 23 38.48 19.04 -12.00
N GLY A 24 37.30 18.87 -11.40
CA GLY A 24 36.92 17.63 -10.73
C GLY A 24 37.06 16.54 -11.77
N ALA A 25 37.92 15.57 -11.48
CA ALA A 25 38.01 14.36 -12.28
C ALA A 25 36.57 13.88 -12.47
N GLN A 26 36.09 13.91 -13.72
CA GLN A 26 34.78 13.41 -14.08
C GLN A 26 34.75 11.96 -13.62
N GLN A 27 34.05 11.73 -12.51
CA GLN A 27 33.80 10.39 -12.04
C GLN A 27 33.11 9.68 -13.20
N PRO A 28 33.69 8.58 -13.73
CA PRO A 28 33.08 7.88 -14.84
C PRO A 28 31.62 7.59 -14.48
N PRO A 29 30.68 7.75 -15.42
CA PRO A 29 29.27 7.48 -15.15
C PRO A 29 29.18 6.11 -14.50
N ALA A 30 28.53 6.05 -13.34
CA ALA A 30 28.38 4.81 -12.60
C ALA A 30 27.85 3.75 -13.56
N THR A 31 28.57 2.64 -13.69
CA THR A 31 28.13 1.51 -14.51
C THR A 31 26.73 1.14 -14.02
N PRO A 32 25.70 1.19 -14.87
CA PRO A 32 24.36 0.79 -14.45
C PRO A 32 24.44 -0.63 -13.91
N LEU A 33 24.06 -0.81 -12.65
CA LEU A 33 23.91 -2.15 -12.11
C LEU A 33 22.94 -2.92 -13.02
N PRO A 34 23.24 -4.17 -13.40
CA PRO A 34 22.31 -4.96 -14.18
C PRO A 34 20.96 -4.98 -13.46
N ARG A 35 19.89 -4.61 -14.18
CA ARG A 35 18.55 -4.68 -13.63
C ARG A 35 18.28 -6.14 -13.23
N PRO A 36 17.77 -6.41 -12.02
CA PRO A 36 17.37 -7.75 -11.63
C PRO A 36 16.43 -8.32 -12.69
N VAL A 37 16.75 -9.50 -13.21
CA VAL A 37 15.86 -10.21 -14.13
C VAL A 37 14.70 -10.74 -13.29
N PRO A 38 13.43 -10.48 -13.67
CA PRO A 38 12.29 -11.10 -12.99
C PRO A 38 12.45 -12.63 -13.04
N ARG A 39 12.48 -13.28 -11.88
CA ARG A 39 12.48 -14.74 -11.76
C ARG A 39 11.03 -15.17 -11.59
N MET A 40 10.64 -16.20 -12.34
CA MET A 40 9.32 -16.80 -12.16
C MET A 40 9.24 -17.52 -10.82
N ALA A 41 8.11 -17.39 -10.11
CA ALA A 41 7.85 -18.15 -8.89
C ALA A 41 7.91 -19.66 -9.17
N GLN A 42 8.53 -20.41 -8.27
CA GLN A 42 8.72 -21.85 -8.37
C GLN A 42 8.02 -22.56 -7.23
N ALA A 43 7.67 -23.83 -7.44
CA ALA A 43 7.13 -24.66 -6.37
C ALA A 43 8.05 -24.62 -5.13
N GLY A 44 7.46 -24.29 -3.98
CA GLY A 44 8.19 -24.09 -2.72
C GLY A 44 8.52 -22.64 -2.39
N ASP A 45 8.42 -21.70 -3.35
CA ASP A 45 8.55 -20.27 -3.03
C ASP A 45 7.37 -19.81 -2.16
N VAL A 46 7.64 -18.91 -1.20
CA VAL A 46 6.59 -18.31 -0.37
C VAL A 46 6.04 -17.08 -1.07
N LEU A 47 4.73 -17.03 -1.23
CA LEU A 47 4.00 -15.96 -1.88
C LEU A 47 3.15 -15.18 -0.87
N TRP A 48 2.90 -13.90 -1.14
CA TRP A 48 1.99 -13.10 -0.34
C TRP A 48 1.18 -12.10 -1.18
N THR A 49 -0.03 -11.77 -0.73
CA THR A 49 -0.89 -10.77 -1.38
C THR A 49 -1.88 -10.14 -0.40
N PHE A 50 -2.53 -9.05 -0.82
CA PHE A 50 -3.63 -8.43 -0.09
C PHE A 50 -4.97 -9.08 -0.44
N ALA A 51 -5.91 -9.08 0.50
CA ALA A 51 -7.29 -9.39 0.19
C ALA A 51 -7.91 -8.32 -0.72
N GLN A 52 -8.93 -8.73 -1.49
CA GLN A 52 -9.67 -7.83 -2.37
C GLN A 52 -10.68 -7.00 -1.56
N GLU A 53 -10.25 -5.85 -1.05
CA GLU A 53 -11.08 -4.86 -0.34
C GLU A 53 -10.57 -3.43 -0.60
N PRO A 54 -11.37 -2.36 -0.42
CA PRO A 54 -10.86 -1.00 -0.55
C PRO A 54 -9.83 -0.71 0.57
N PRO A 55 -8.76 0.06 0.30
CA PRO A 55 -8.37 0.64 -0.99
C PRO A 55 -7.57 -0.34 -1.88
N PHE A 56 -7.23 -1.53 -1.41
CA PHE A 56 -6.40 -2.51 -2.11
C PHE A 56 -7.04 -3.08 -3.40
N TYR A 57 -8.34 -2.85 -3.62
CA TYR A 57 -8.97 -3.02 -4.93
C TYR A 57 -8.33 -2.16 -6.02
N ASP A 58 -7.85 -0.96 -5.67
CA ASP A 58 -7.08 -0.16 -6.60
C ASP A 58 -5.67 -0.75 -6.69
N SER A 59 -5.38 -1.39 -7.83
CA SER A 59 -4.10 -2.04 -8.05
C SER A 59 -2.91 -1.10 -7.86
N ARG A 60 -3.09 0.21 -8.06
CA ARG A 60 -2.02 1.19 -7.86
C ARG A 60 -1.70 1.39 -6.39
N VAL A 61 -2.71 1.38 -5.50
CA VAL A 61 -2.49 1.42 -4.05
C VAL A 61 -1.82 0.13 -3.60
N ALA A 62 -2.33 -1.03 -4.03
CA ALA A 62 -1.73 -2.32 -3.69
C ALA A 62 -0.27 -2.42 -4.14
N LEU A 63 0.06 -1.99 -5.36
CA LEU A 63 1.43 -1.97 -5.89
C LEU A 63 2.32 -0.97 -5.16
N ALA A 64 1.82 0.20 -4.78
CA ALA A 64 2.59 1.19 -4.03
C ALA A 64 2.98 0.66 -2.63
N VAL A 65 2.05 0.03 -1.92
CA VAL A 65 2.34 -0.60 -0.62
C VAL A 65 3.26 -1.80 -0.82
N ALA A 66 3.04 -2.62 -1.86
CA ALA A 66 3.87 -3.77 -2.14
C ALA A 66 5.32 -3.40 -2.49
N ALA A 67 5.54 -2.28 -3.18
CA ALA A 67 6.87 -1.76 -3.49
C ALA A 67 7.70 -1.47 -2.23
N LEU A 68 7.08 -0.87 -1.20
CA LEU A 68 7.73 -0.58 0.08
C LEU A 68 8.02 -1.86 0.86
N ILE A 69 7.04 -2.77 0.95
CA ILE A 69 7.21 -4.04 1.65
C ILE A 69 8.32 -4.87 1.00
N ASP A 70 8.32 -4.98 -0.32
CA ASP A 70 9.29 -5.78 -1.06
C ASP A 70 10.71 -5.21 -0.94
N ALA A 71 10.87 -3.89 -0.87
CA ALA A 71 12.15 -3.26 -0.58
C ALA A 71 12.73 -3.69 0.77
N GLU A 72 11.90 -3.66 1.82
CA GLU A 72 12.27 -4.07 3.18
C GLU A 72 12.54 -5.57 3.27
N LEU A 73 11.70 -6.41 2.64
CA LEU A 73 11.92 -7.86 2.58
C LEU A 73 13.26 -8.21 1.92
N ARG A 74 13.59 -7.57 0.79
CA ARG A 74 14.87 -7.79 0.10
C ARG A 74 16.04 -7.36 0.97
N ALA A 75 15.96 -6.21 1.64
CA ALA A 75 16.99 -5.73 2.54
C ALA A 75 17.20 -6.68 3.73
N ALA A 76 16.11 -7.25 4.25
CA ALA A 76 16.12 -8.22 5.34
C ALA A 76 16.44 -9.67 4.90
N GLY A 77 16.54 -9.94 3.59
CA GLY A 77 16.80 -11.27 3.05
C GLY A 77 15.65 -12.26 3.25
N VAL A 78 14.41 -11.78 3.36
CA VAL A 78 13.23 -12.62 3.55
C VAL A 78 12.82 -13.25 2.21
N PRO A 79 12.74 -14.59 2.09
CA PRO A 79 12.45 -15.27 0.83
C PRO A 79 10.94 -15.33 0.56
N ALA A 80 10.33 -14.18 0.27
CA ALA A 80 8.91 -14.08 -0.06
C ALA A 80 8.70 -13.19 -1.30
N PHE A 81 7.72 -13.57 -2.13
CA PHE A 81 7.39 -12.85 -3.36
C PHE A 81 5.99 -12.29 -3.29
N TYR A 82 5.82 -11.05 -3.76
CA TYR A 82 4.50 -10.48 -3.95
C TYR A 82 3.78 -11.21 -5.09
N ALA A 83 2.51 -11.53 -4.87
CA ALA A 83 1.63 -12.14 -5.87
C ALA A 83 0.48 -11.18 -6.20
N GLU A 84 0.32 -10.86 -7.49
CA GLU A 84 -0.84 -10.12 -7.99
C GLU A 84 -2.00 -11.08 -8.29
N LEU A 85 -3.23 -10.58 -8.17
CA LEU A 85 -4.45 -11.34 -8.42
C LEU A 85 -4.89 -11.22 -9.88
N GLN A 86 -5.13 -12.35 -10.55
CA GLN A 86 -5.67 -12.37 -11.91
C GLN A 86 -7.12 -12.87 -11.94
N GLY A 87 -8.03 -11.98 -11.53
CA GLY A 87 -9.47 -12.18 -11.59
C GLY A 87 -10.12 -12.63 -10.27
N PRO A 88 -11.44 -12.93 -10.29
CA PRO A 88 -12.23 -13.18 -9.09
C PRO A 88 -11.97 -14.54 -8.44
N ASP A 89 -11.61 -15.55 -9.22
CA ASP A 89 -11.54 -16.95 -8.76
C ASP A 89 -10.18 -17.61 -9.03
N ARG A 90 -9.20 -16.85 -9.53
CA ARG A 90 -7.87 -17.37 -9.88
C ARG A 90 -6.77 -16.44 -9.41
N VAL A 91 -5.89 -16.98 -8.59
CA VAL A 91 -4.53 -16.46 -8.48
C VAL A 91 -3.82 -16.96 -9.73
N ALA A 92 -3.83 -16.18 -10.81
CA ALA A 92 -2.82 -16.35 -11.84
C ALA A 92 -1.74 -15.28 -11.58
N TYR A 93 -0.53 -15.78 -11.40
CA TYR A 93 0.58 -15.05 -10.82
C TYR A 93 1.14 -14.05 -11.82
N VAL A 94 1.56 -12.89 -11.34
CA VAL A 94 2.40 -11.99 -12.13
C VAL A 94 3.81 -12.09 -11.56
N ASP A 95 4.70 -12.67 -12.36
CA ASP A 95 6.12 -12.95 -12.08
C ASP A 95 7.01 -11.70 -12.01
N GLN A 96 6.43 -10.55 -11.68
CA GLN A 96 7.17 -9.31 -11.65
C GLN A 96 7.25 -8.78 -10.23
N PRO A 97 8.43 -8.27 -9.84
CA PRO A 97 8.51 -7.51 -8.61
C PRO A 97 7.48 -6.39 -8.67
N PRO A 98 6.94 -5.95 -7.52
CA PRO A 98 6.11 -4.76 -7.50
C PRO A 98 6.87 -3.55 -8.07
N ALA A 99 6.13 -2.48 -8.34
CA ALA A 99 6.70 -1.26 -8.88
C ALA A 99 7.95 -0.80 -8.10
N PRO A 100 8.92 -0.13 -8.75
CA PRO A 100 10.08 0.39 -8.02
C PRO A 100 9.65 1.44 -6.98
N ILE A 101 10.37 1.53 -5.86
CA ILE A 101 10.09 2.49 -4.77
C ILE A 101 9.95 3.93 -5.28
N SER A 102 10.73 4.31 -6.30
CA SER A 102 10.68 5.64 -6.94
C SER A 102 9.32 5.99 -7.54
N GLU A 103 8.46 5.00 -7.81
CA GLU A 103 7.12 5.18 -8.39
C GLU A 103 5.99 5.20 -7.35
N VAL A 104 6.28 4.91 -6.07
CA VAL A 104 5.26 4.84 -4.98
C VAL A 104 4.38 6.09 -4.96
N ARG A 105 4.98 7.29 -4.98
CA ARG A 105 4.23 8.55 -4.98
C ARG A 105 3.38 8.75 -6.24
N LEU A 106 3.87 8.31 -7.40
CA LEU A 106 3.13 8.41 -8.67
C LEU A 106 1.90 7.50 -8.66
N LEU A 107 2.05 6.27 -8.17
CA LEU A 107 0.97 5.30 -8.06
C LEU A 107 -0.12 5.77 -7.09
N LEU A 108 0.27 6.29 -5.92
CA LEU A 108 -0.68 6.83 -4.95
C LEU A 108 -1.41 8.06 -5.48
N ALA A 109 -0.70 9.00 -6.10
CA ALA A 109 -1.33 10.16 -6.74
C ALA A 109 -2.33 9.74 -7.83
N ALA A 110 -1.97 8.74 -8.66
CA ALA A 110 -2.87 8.21 -9.69
C ALA A 110 -4.12 7.54 -9.07
N ALA A 111 -3.99 6.93 -7.90
CA ALA A 111 -5.09 6.35 -7.13
C ALA A 111 -5.94 7.38 -6.36
N GLY A 112 -5.63 8.67 -6.46
CA GLY A 112 -6.35 9.73 -5.73
C GLY A 112 -5.83 10.00 -4.32
N PHE A 113 -4.63 9.54 -4.00
CA PHE A 113 -3.93 9.70 -2.71
C PHE A 113 -2.63 10.52 -2.87
N PRO A 114 -2.69 11.78 -3.34
CA PRO A 114 -1.49 12.57 -3.67
C PRO A 114 -0.60 12.85 -2.45
N ASP A 115 -1.19 12.91 -1.26
CA ASP A 115 -0.51 13.18 0.02
C ASP A 115 -0.26 11.90 0.84
N GLY A 116 -0.42 10.72 0.23
CA GLY A 116 -0.33 9.43 0.89
C GLY A 116 -1.68 8.90 1.39
N LEU A 117 -1.62 7.97 2.33
CA LEU A 117 -2.76 7.22 2.87
C LEU A 117 -3.33 7.83 4.16
N SER A 118 -2.95 9.07 4.49
CA SER A 118 -3.35 9.79 5.70
C SER A 118 -4.87 9.98 5.83
N ASP A 119 -5.57 10.10 4.71
CA ASP A 119 -7.04 10.21 4.70
C ASP A 119 -7.72 8.91 5.11
N LEU A 120 -7.08 7.74 4.97
CA LEU A 120 -7.69 6.48 5.36
C LEU A 120 -7.84 6.37 6.88
N ARG A 121 -8.91 5.71 7.33
CA ARG A 121 -9.18 5.33 8.72
C ARG A 121 -9.10 3.82 8.91
N GLU A 122 -8.62 3.38 10.06
CA GLU A 122 -8.72 1.98 10.48
C GLU A 122 -10.16 1.69 10.93
N VAL A 123 -10.81 0.72 10.28
CA VAL A 123 -12.21 0.31 10.54
C VAL A 123 -12.32 -1.08 11.14
N GLY A 124 -11.22 -1.82 11.18
CA GLY A 124 -11.16 -3.14 11.81
C GLY A 124 -9.71 -3.57 12.01
N ARG A 125 -9.51 -4.80 12.49
CA ARG A 125 -8.18 -5.31 12.81
C ARG A 125 -7.51 -5.85 11.55
N CYS A 126 -6.27 -5.46 11.30
CA CYS A 126 -5.45 -6.15 10.32
C CYS A 126 -5.32 -7.63 10.72
N GLN A 127 -5.61 -8.53 9.79
CA GLN A 127 -5.50 -9.97 10.00
C GLN A 127 -4.60 -10.61 8.94
N VAL A 128 -3.75 -11.53 9.36
CA VAL A 128 -2.83 -12.26 8.48
C VAL A 128 -3.14 -13.74 8.57
N TRP A 129 -3.36 -14.36 7.42
CA TRP A 129 -3.48 -15.80 7.29
C TRP A 129 -2.23 -16.36 6.62
N ALA A 130 -1.73 -17.48 7.14
CA ALA A 130 -0.62 -18.22 6.56
C ALA A 130 -1.07 -19.65 6.29
N SER A 131 -0.80 -20.16 5.09
CA SER A 131 -1.16 -21.51 4.72
C SER A 131 -0.50 -22.51 5.68
N PRO A 132 -1.21 -23.58 6.11
CA PRO A 132 -0.58 -24.65 6.85
C PRO A 132 0.53 -25.32 6.00
N PRO A 133 1.52 -25.97 6.64
CA PRO A 133 2.56 -26.69 5.92
C PRO A 133 1.98 -27.75 4.97
N SER A 134 2.50 -27.80 3.74
CA SER A 134 2.15 -28.84 2.77
C SER A 134 3.10 -30.04 2.89
N VAL A 135 2.58 -31.26 2.75
CA VAL A 135 3.40 -32.47 2.63
C VAL A 135 3.88 -32.73 1.20
N ALA A 136 3.26 -32.07 0.21
CA ALA A 136 3.56 -32.26 -1.21
C ALA A 136 4.68 -31.33 -1.73
N VAL A 137 4.96 -30.23 -1.02
CA VAL A 137 5.91 -29.20 -1.42
C VAL A 137 6.72 -28.78 -0.20
N THR A 138 8.04 -28.83 -0.30
CA THR A 138 8.96 -28.31 0.73
C THR A 138 9.13 -26.81 0.52
N PRO A 139 8.71 -25.96 1.47
CA PRO A 139 8.81 -24.52 1.29
C PRO A 139 10.22 -24.01 1.56
N SER A 140 10.62 -22.94 0.85
CA SER A 140 11.90 -22.23 1.06
C SER A 140 11.95 -21.50 2.41
N ALA A 141 10.79 -21.14 2.97
CA ALA A 141 10.60 -20.68 4.34
C ALA A 141 9.21 -21.07 4.86
N LEU A 142 9.04 -21.15 6.19
CA LEU A 142 7.72 -21.44 6.74
C LEU A 142 6.76 -20.25 6.53
N PRO A 143 5.55 -20.44 5.96
CA PRO A 143 4.59 -19.35 5.75
C PRO A 143 4.27 -18.56 7.02
N SER A 144 4.20 -19.23 8.18
CA SER A 144 3.96 -18.57 9.47
C SER A 144 5.10 -17.66 9.90
N GLN A 145 6.35 -17.99 9.58
CA GLN A 145 7.51 -17.15 9.86
C GLN A 145 7.53 -15.92 8.96
N VAL A 146 7.24 -16.12 7.66
CA VAL A 146 7.13 -15.02 6.69
C VAL A 146 5.98 -14.08 7.09
N ALA A 147 4.82 -14.61 7.48
CA ALA A 147 3.69 -13.81 7.98
C ALA A 147 4.05 -12.98 9.22
N ALA A 148 4.80 -13.55 10.16
CA ALA A 148 5.27 -12.86 11.36
C ALA A 148 6.25 -11.71 11.02
N GLN A 149 7.05 -11.85 9.96
CA GLN A 149 7.97 -10.82 9.48
C GLN A 149 7.25 -9.75 8.64
N LEU A 150 6.28 -10.14 7.82
CA LEU A 150 5.48 -9.23 7.01
C LEU A 150 4.63 -8.28 7.85
N SER A 151 4.12 -8.73 9.00
CA SER A 151 3.22 -7.94 9.84
C SER A 151 3.83 -6.60 10.29
N PRO A 152 5.04 -6.53 10.88
CA PRO A 152 5.68 -5.26 11.19
C PRO A 152 6.10 -4.48 9.94
N ILE A 153 6.55 -5.14 8.87
CA ILE A 153 6.94 -4.46 7.61
C ILE A 153 5.76 -3.75 6.96
N LEU A 154 4.59 -4.39 6.91
CA LEU A 154 3.35 -3.79 6.41
C LEU A 154 2.97 -2.55 7.24
N ARG A 155 3.03 -2.65 8.57
CA ARG A 155 2.74 -1.51 9.45
C ARG A 155 3.69 -0.35 9.18
N ASP A 156 4.98 -0.64 9.05
CA ASP A 156 6.00 0.39 8.84
C ASP A 156 5.85 1.03 7.45
N ALA A 157 5.55 0.24 6.41
CA ALA A 157 5.22 0.73 5.07
C ALA A 157 3.96 1.63 5.08
N LEU A 158 2.89 1.22 5.76
CA LEU A 158 1.69 2.05 5.89
C LEU A 158 1.99 3.35 6.67
N THR A 159 2.84 3.28 7.69
CA THR A 159 3.26 4.44 8.48
C THR A 159 4.07 5.43 7.63
N GLU A 160 4.97 4.93 6.78
CA GLU A 160 5.71 5.76 5.80
C GLU A 160 4.76 6.49 4.84
N LEU A 161 3.63 5.86 4.50
CA LEU A 161 2.58 6.44 3.69
C LEU A 161 1.62 7.33 4.49
N GLY A 162 1.91 7.64 5.76
CA GLY A 162 1.09 8.51 6.60
C GLY A 162 -0.08 7.82 7.29
N ARG A 163 -0.13 6.47 7.29
CA ARG A 163 -1.18 5.68 7.94
C ARG A 163 -0.64 4.85 9.10
N GLU A 164 -0.88 5.32 10.32
CA GLU A 164 -0.62 4.52 11.52
C GLU A 164 -1.64 3.39 11.67
N THR A 165 -1.17 2.18 11.94
CA THR A 165 -2.02 0.98 12.08
C THR A 165 -1.57 0.12 13.26
N GLN A 166 -2.51 -0.60 13.85
CA GLN A 166 -2.18 -1.62 14.83
C GLN A 166 -1.44 -2.81 14.18
N PRO A 167 -0.60 -3.53 14.92
CA PRO A 167 0.00 -4.77 14.43
C PRO A 167 -1.06 -5.77 13.96
N CYS A 168 -0.78 -6.45 12.85
CA CYS A 168 -1.68 -7.47 12.34
C CYS A 168 -1.73 -8.69 13.27
N ALA A 169 -2.93 -9.23 13.48
CA ALA A 169 -3.16 -10.45 14.24
C ALA A 169 -3.20 -11.67 13.30
N ALA A 170 -2.67 -12.81 13.74
CA ALA A 170 -2.81 -14.06 13.00
C ALA A 170 -4.28 -14.53 13.03
N THR A 171 -4.77 -15.07 11.91
CA THR A 171 -6.08 -15.71 11.80
C THR A 171 -5.98 -17.09 11.16
N GLN A 172 -6.88 -17.99 11.55
CA GLN A 172 -7.03 -19.32 10.93
C GLN A 172 -8.00 -19.29 9.74
N ASP A 173 -8.77 -18.22 9.59
CA ASP A 173 -9.75 -18.04 8.53
C ASP A 173 -9.16 -17.19 7.38
N PRO A 174 -8.86 -17.77 6.20
CA PRO A 174 -8.40 -16.99 5.05
C PRO A 174 -9.46 -15.97 4.60
N GLY A 175 -10.74 -16.24 4.86
CA GLY A 175 -11.86 -15.36 4.56
C GLY A 175 -11.89 -14.08 5.39
N ALA A 176 -11.16 -14.02 6.52
CA ALA A 176 -11.05 -12.86 7.41
C ALA A 176 -9.72 -12.10 7.27
N ALA A 177 -8.72 -12.67 6.58
CA ALA A 177 -7.40 -12.08 6.44
C ALA A 177 -7.38 -10.88 5.48
N SER A 178 -6.60 -9.86 5.81
CA SER A 178 -6.25 -8.74 4.92
C SER A 178 -4.93 -9.01 4.19
N LEU A 179 -4.06 -9.85 4.77
CA LEU A 179 -2.83 -10.33 4.17
C LEU A 179 -2.83 -11.86 4.13
N LEU A 180 -2.52 -12.43 2.97
CA LEU A 180 -2.51 -13.86 2.74
C LEU A 180 -1.10 -14.30 2.39
N VAL A 181 -0.60 -15.36 3.02
CA VAL A 181 0.74 -15.93 2.79
C VAL A 181 0.61 -17.42 2.50
N TRP A 182 1.19 -17.91 1.41
CA TRP A 182 1.12 -19.34 1.06
C TRP A 182 2.37 -19.81 0.32
N VAL A 183 2.43 -21.10 0.01
CA VAL A 183 3.53 -21.73 -0.74
C VAL A 183 3.07 -21.99 -2.16
N GLU A 184 3.88 -21.63 -3.15
CA GLU A 184 3.61 -21.95 -4.55
C GLU A 184 3.62 -23.46 -4.78
N GLY A 185 2.61 -23.96 -5.50
CA GLY A 185 2.32 -25.40 -5.63
C GLY A 185 1.63 -26.02 -4.39
N GLY A 186 1.35 -25.23 -3.35
CA GLY A 186 0.59 -25.62 -2.17
C GLY A 186 -0.91 -25.32 -2.26
N ALA A 187 -1.58 -25.31 -1.11
CA ALA A 187 -2.98 -24.89 -1.01
C ALA A 187 -3.10 -23.38 -1.23
N VAL A 188 -3.72 -22.98 -2.34
CA VAL A 188 -3.99 -21.58 -2.66
C VAL A 188 -5.14 -21.07 -1.78
N PRO A 189 -5.01 -19.90 -1.11
CA PRO A 189 -6.11 -19.33 -0.36
C PRO A 189 -7.29 -18.98 -1.26
N ALA A 190 -8.51 -19.19 -0.76
CA ALA A 190 -9.68 -18.52 -1.33
C ALA A 190 -9.61 -17.04 -0.95
N ILE A 191 -9.54 -16.16 -1.95
CA ILE A 191 -9.37 -14.72 -1.72
C ILE A 191 -10.75 -14.08 -1.75
N PRO A 192 -11.30 -13.69 -0.59
CA PRO A 192 -12.65 -13.16 -0.53
C PRO A 192 -12.73 -11.79 -1.20
N ASN A 193 -13.73 -11.60 -2.05
CA ASN A 193 -14.10 -10.31 -2.61
C ASN A 193 -15.00 -9.57 -1.60
N ARG A 194 -14.50 -8.51 -0.93
CA ARG A 194 -15.23 -7.79 0.13
C ARG A 194 -15.73 -6.43 -0.35
N GLN A 195 -17.05 -6.31 -0.50
CA GLN A 195 -17.70 -5.05 -0.91
C GLN A 195 -17.49 -3.91 0.09
N GLU A 196 -17.16 -4.24 1.34
CA GLU A 196 -16.92 -3.29 2.42
C GLU A 196 -15.50 -3.46 2.97
N SER A 197 -14.88 -2.34 3.31
CA SER A 197 -13.59 -2.31 3.99
C SER A 197 -13.66 -2.96 5.38
N THR A 198 -12.74 -3.89 5.65
CA THR A 198 -12.63 -4.56 6.95
C THR A 198 -11.37 -4.18 7.73
N PHE A 199 -10.42 -3.51 7.08
CA PHE A 199 -9.19 -3.01 7.71
C PHE A 199 -9.02 -1.50 7.56
N LEU A 200 -8.86 -1.00 6.33
CA LEU A 200 -8.70 0.43 6.03
C LEU A 200 -9.85 0.92 5.16
N ALA A 201 -10.42 2.08 5.48
CA ALA A 201 -11.48 2.71 4.70
C ALA A 201 -11.20 4.20 4.49
N LEU A 202 -11.71 4.78 3.42
CA LEU A 202 -11.82 6.24 3.34
C LEU A 202 -12.76 6.75 4.46
N PRO A 203 -12.60 7.98 4.97
CA PRO A 203 -13.60 8.58 5.83
C PRO A 203 -14.90 8.66 5.03
N ASP A 204 -16.03 8.29 5.63
CA ASP A 204 -17.30 8.34 4.94
C ASP A 204 -17.50 9.81 4.55
N ALA A 205 -17.72 10.08 3.26
CA ALA A 205 -18.37 11.34 2.90
C ALA A 205 -19.62 11.41 3.78
N PRO A 206 -19.84 12.52 4.53
CA PRO A 206 -20.79 12.56 5.62
C PRO A 206 -22.09 11.94 5.13
N SER A 207 -22.41 10.77 5.69
CA SER A 207 -23.69 10.14 5.49
C SER A 207 -24.70 11.23 5.82
N GLN A 208 -25.40 11.75 4.81
CA GLN A 208 -26.49 12.68 5.04
C GLN A 208 -27.30 12.11 6.22
N PRO A 209 -27.68 12.95 7.20
CA PRO A 209 -28.50 12.47 8.30
C PRO A 209 -29.67 11.72 7.69
N ARG A 210 -29.84 10.43 8.02
CA ARG A 210 -31.12 9.77 7.76
C ARG A 210 -32.14 10.64 8.49
N SER A 211 -32.93 11.41 7.75
CA SER A 211 -34.02 12.19 8.33
C SER A 211 -34.81 11.28 9.25
N PRO A 212 -34.98 11.62 10.54
CA PRO A 212 -35.90 10.91 11.38
C PRO A 212 -37.31 11.28 10.90
N GLY A 213 -38.00 10.32 10.30
CA GLY A 213 -39.45 10.35 10.14
C GLY A 213 -39.94 10.48 8.70
N ILE A 214 -40.43 9.36 8.17
CA ILE A 214 -41.82 9.28 7.74
C ILE A 214 -42.37 7.97 8.30
N SER A 215 -43.19 8.09 9.34
CA SER A 215 -44.07 7.01 9.79
C SER A 215 -44.90 6.53 8.61
N ALA A 216 -44.92 5.22 8.37
CA ALA A 216 -45.85 4.61 7.44
C ALA A 216 -47.30 5.07 7.76
N PRO A 217 -48.13 5.40 6.75
CA PRO A 217 -49.53 5.70 7.01
C PRO A 217 -50.21 4.45 7.58
N VAL A 218 -50.84 4.63 8.74
CA VAL A 218 -51.81 3.69 9.31
C VAL A 218 -52.94 3.55 8.29
N ILE A 219 -53.03 2.39 7.65
CA ILE A 219 -54.21 2.00 6.87
C ILE A 219 -55.31 1.70 7.89
N GLY A 220 -56.15 2.70 8.16
CA GLY A 220 -57.43 2.51 8.83
C GLY A 220 -58.41 1.94 7.82
N ASP A 221 -58.72 0.64 7.94
CA ASP A 221 -59.77 0.00 7.17
C ASP A 221 -61.11 0.22 7.90
N ALA A 222 -61.68 1.41 7.70
CA ALA A 222 -63.05 1.72 8.06
C ALA A 222 -63.95 1.38 6.87
N GLY A 223 -64.80 0.36 7.06
CA GLY A 223 -65.68 -0.16 6.03
C GLY A 223 -66.61 0.89 5.42
N LEU A 224 -66.84 0.75 4.11
CA LEU A 224 -67.95 1.37 3.41
C LEU A 224 -68.43 0.45 2.29
N LYS A 225 -69.65 -0.05 2.48
CA LYS A 225 -70.48 -0.79 1.52
C LYS A 225 -70.85 0.09 0.31
N PRO A 226 -70.92 -0.46 -0.91
CA PRO A 226 -71.75 0.12 -1.97
C PRO A 226 -72.92 -0.78 -2.41
N PRO A 227 -73.97 -0.18 -3.03
CA PRO A 227 -75.24 -0.81 -3.48
C PRO A 227 -75.07 -1.44 -4.89
N PRO A 228 -76.07 -2.07 -5.54
CA PRO A 228 -77.54 -2.16 -5.32
C PRO A 228 -78.06 -3.45 -4.67
#